data_AF-A0A538R3M7-F1
#
_entry.id   AF-A0A538R3M7-F1
#
_cell.length_a   1.000
_cell.length_b   1.000
_cell.length_c   1.000
_cell.angle_alpha   90.00
_cell.angle_beta   90.00
_cell.angle_gamma   90.00
#
_symmetry.space_group_name_H-M   'P 1'
#
loop_
_entity.id
_entity.type
_entity.pdbx_description
1 polymer ?
#
loop_
_entity_poly.entity_id
_entity_poly.type
_entity_poly.pdbx_seq_one_letter_code
_entity_poly.pdbx_strand_id
1 'polypeptide(L)'
;METKAMRNSWVVLLGAALLFGAAEAAAQGSPAPGANQAFLYELDEDAVLLNAAGHVLMPDPTGTSPTGLVDATSGAAGVPAIRHAISQLQGVAMLGSLLCPYPQEVTVGTKDCTVIATGTDDVKLVIDKYGNVIPTSGAVSGTYAVVVQLDNSADSPELPVQTGTFSGVINFQPPLPLGFVSGGTFTIDGMPGATFPFNAVFRQPFRNNEKAGVVTQRGRNVTDSKTDSKARFDAAYYLLDNGELQEVRPDERAVGWPTVRFEITF
;
A
#
# COMPACT_ATOMS: atom_id res chain seq x y z
N MET A 1 -11.15 -81.60 17.17
CA MET A 1 -11.21 -80.32 17.91
C MET A 1 -11.57 -79.23 16.91
N GLU A 2 -12.61 -78.48 17.25
CA GLU A 2 -13.39 -77.62 16.35
C GLU A 2 -12.62 -76.51 15.66
N THR A 3 -13.03 -76.24 14.42
CA THR A 3 -12.75 -75.04 13.63
C THR A 3 -13.41 -73.79 14.20
N LYS A 4 -12.70 -72.66 14.23
CA LYS A 4 -13.34 -71.33 14.07
C LYS A 4 -12.38 -70.29 13.49
N ALA A 5 -12.65 -69.90 12.25
CA ALA A 5 -12.19 -68.65 11.66
C ALA A 5 -13.05 -67.49 12.19
N MET A 6 -12.43 -66.32 12.40
CA MET A 6 -13.15 -65.04 12.51
C MET A 6 -12.41 -63.95 11.73
N ARG A 7 -13.18 -63.28 10.87
CA ARG A 7 -12.87 -62.07 10.09
C ARG A 7 -12.84 -60.82 10.99
N ASN A 8 -12.10 -59.79 10.58
CA ASN A 8 -12.48 -58.37 10.48
C ASN A 8 -11.25 -57.57 9.98
N SER A 9 -11.22 -56.98 8.78
CA SER A 9 -11.94 -55.80 8.26
C SER A 9 -11.28 -54.44 8.58
N TRP A 10 -10.64 -53.86 7.54
CA TRP A 10 -10.42 -52.43 7.19
C TRP A 10 -9.70 -51.51 8.22
N VAL A 11 -8.77 -50.62 7.86
CA VAL A 11 -8.90 -49.45 6.97
C VAL A 11 -7.50 -48.96 6.53
N VAL A 12 -7.35 -48.68 5.22
CA VAL A 12 -6.25 -47.91 4.64
C VAL A 12 -6.55 -46.43 4.88
N LEU A 13 -5.67 -45.72 5.59
CA LEU A 13 -5.73 -44.25 5.72
C LEU A 13 -4.73 -43.64 4.74
N LEU A 14 -5.27 -43.14 3.62
CA LEU A 14 -4.62 -42.14 2.78
C LEU A 14 -4.45 -40.86 3.61
N GLY A 15 -3.22 -40.54 3.98
CA GLY A 15 -2.86 -39.26 4.59
C GLY A 15 -2.60 -38.21 3.51
N ALA A 16 -3.46 -37.19 3.49
CA ALA A 16 -3.49 -36.04 2.59
C ALA A 16 -2.11 -35.47 2.23
N ALA A 17 -1.90 -35.29 0.92
CA ALA A 17 -0.84 -34.44 0.39
C ALA A 17 -1.06 -32.99 0.84
N LEU A 18 0.01 -32.40 1.37
CA LEU A 18 0.11 -31.01 1.76
C LEU A 18 -0.01 -30.13 0.50
N LEU A 19 -1.23 -29.73 0.15
CA LEU A 19 -1.49 -28.58 -0.70
C LEU A 19 -1.39 -27.32 0.16
N PHE A 20 -0.17 -26.92 0.52
CA PHE A 20 0.06 -25.52 0.83
C PHE A 20 0.16 -24.79 -0.51
N GLY A 21 -0.97 -24.29 -1.00
CA GLY A 21 -0.93 -23.24 -2.01
C GLY A 21 -0.09 -22.10 -1.46
N ALA A 22 0.91 -21.65 -2.21
CA ALA A 22 1.51 -20.36 -1.94
C ALA A 22 0.36 -19.35 -1.93
N ALA A 23 0.15 -18.67 -0.82
CA ALA A 23 -0.67 -17.47 -0.85
C ALA A 23 0.08 -16.53 -1.80
N GLU A 24 -0.49 -16.30 -2.98
CA GLU A 24 -0.05 -15.26 -3.91
C GLU A 24 -0.05 -13.96 -3.10
N ALA A 25 1.15 -13.49 -2.74
CA ALA A 25 1.35 -12.27 -1.97
C ALA A 25 1.17 -11.06 -2.91
N ALA A 26 -0.01 -10.94 -3.51
CA ALA A 26 -0.45 -9.70 -4.14
C ALA A 26 -1.33 -8.98 -3.13
N ALA A 27 -1.17 -7.66 -3.02
CA ALA A 27 -2.05 -6.86 -2.21
C ALA A 27 -3.41 -6.72 -2.89
N GLN A 28 -4.26 -7.73 -2.68
CA GLN A 28 -5.55 -7.89 -3.36
C GLN A 28 -6.68 -7.10 -2.72
N GLY A 29 -6.41 -6.36 -1.64
CA GLY A 29 -7.38 -5.51 -0.96
C GLY A 29 -8.72 -6.20 -0.74
N SER A 30 -8.81 -7.13 0.20
CA SER A 30 -10.06 -7.80 0.57
C SER A 30 -10.91 -7.00 1.60
N PRO A 31 -12.18 -6.66 1.35
CA PRO A 31 -12.95 -7.01 0.16
C PRO A 31 -12.49 -6.22 -1.05
N ALA A 32 -12.46 -6.91 -2.20
CA ALA A 32 -12.07 -6.31 -3.47
C ALA A 32 -12.80 -4.97 -3.69
N PRO A 33 -12.14 -3.98 -4.32
CA PRO A 33 -12.77 -2.69 -4.61
C PRO A 33 -14.05 -2.89 -5.42
N GLY A 34 -15.01 -1.96 -5.35
CA GLY A 34 -16.22 -2.00 -6.18
C GLY A 34 -15.99 -1.70 -7.67
N ALA A 35 -17.06 -1.73 -8.46
CA ALA A 35 -17.01 -1.60 -9.93
C ALA A 35 -16.39 -0.30 -10.47
N ASN A 36 -16.30 0.76 -9.65
CA ASN A 36 -15.66 2.04 -10.00
C ASN A 36 -14.54 2.40 -9.03
N GLN A 37 -13.90 1.39 -8.45
CA GLN A 37 -12.86 1.58 -7.46
C GLN A 37 -11.60 0.80 -7.82
N ALA A 38 -10.49 1.29 -7.32
CA ALA A 38 -9.23 0.55 -7.29
C ALA A 38 -8.56 0.79 -5.94
N PHE A 39 -7.98 -0.26 -5.36
CA PHE A 39 -7.16 -0.14 -4.16
C PHE A 39 -5.73 -0.40 -4.56
N LEU A 40 -4.83 0.54 -4.28
CA LEU A 40 -3.39 0.40 -4.51
C LEU A 40 -2.64 0.44 -3.18
N TYR A 41 -1.57 -0.33 -3.11
CA TYR A 41 -0.72 -0.46 -1.95
C TYR A 41 0.71 -0.09 -2.33
N GLU A 42 1.34 0.70 -1.48
CA GLU A 42 2.73 1.12 -1.68
C GLU A 42 3.69 -0.02 -1.38
N LEU A 43 4.43 -0.45 -2.40
CA LEU A 43 5.42 -1.53 -2.29
C LEU A 43 6.78 -1.01 -1.84
N ASP A 44 7.14 0.19 -2.32
CA ASP A 44 8.31 0.93 -1.90
C ASP A 44 8.06 2.44 -1.97
N GLU A 45 8.93 3.19 -1.30
CA GLU A 45 8.98 4.63 -1.37
C GLU A 45 10.42 5.11 -1.23
N ASP A 46 10.83 6.03 -2.09
CA ASP A 46 12.00 6.87 -1.91
C ASP A 46 11.54 8.29 -1.55
N ALA A 47 11.76 8.70 -0.30
CA ALA A 47 11.31 9.98 0.22
C ALA A 47 12.46 10.79 0.83
N VAL A 48 12.46 12.09 0.52
CA VAL A 48 13.38 13.07 1.10
C VAL A 48 12.62 14.27 1.67
N LEU A 49 13.20 14.85 2.71
CA LEU A 49 12.75 16.14 3.23
C LEU A 49 13.58 17.24 2.60
N LEU A 50 12.93 18.26 2.08
CA LEU A 50 13.57 19.44 1.50
C LEU A 50 13.30 20.67 2.37
N ASN A 51 14.27 21.57 2.47
CA ASN A 51 14.05 22.90 3.02
C ASN A 51 13.40 23.85 2.00
N ALA A 52 13.11 25.08 2.39
CA ALA A 52 12.49 26.09 1.51
C ALA A 52 13.36 26.48 0.31
N ALA A 53 14.67 26.20 0.34
CA ALA A 53 15.58 26.40 -0.79
C ALA A 53 15.66 25.17 -1.72
N GLY A 54 14.95 24.08 -1.42
CA GLY A 54 14.98 22.84 -2.20
C GLY A 54 16.17 21.93 -1.91
N HIS A 55 16.96 22.20 -0.87
CA HIS A 55 18.05 21.32 -0.48
C HIS A 55 17.55 20.16 0.38
N VAL A 56 18.13 18.99 0.17
CA VAL A 56 17.88 17.78 0.96
C VAL A 56 18.31 18.00 2.41
N LEU A 57 17.45 17.57 3.33
CA LEU A 57 17.71 17.51 4.75
C LEU A 57 18.08 16.08 5.14
N MET A 58 19.03 15.96 6.04
CA MET A 58 19.47 14.68 6.60
C MET A 58 19.42 14.72 8.14
N PRO A 59 19.36 13.55 8.81
CA PRO A 59 19.48 13.49 10.26
C PRO A 59 20.75 14.21 10.73
N ASP A 60 20.62 15.05 11.76
CA ASP A 60 21.75 15.73 12.36
C ASP A 60 22.64 14.74 13.12
N PRO A 61 23.88 14.47 12.66
CA PRO A 61 24.77 13.53 13.34
C PRO A 61 25.24 14.04 14.71
N THR A 62 25.12 15.34 14.97
CA THR A 62 25.53 15.97 16.24
C THR A 62 24.42 15.98 17.28
N GLY A 63 23.16 15.84 16.87
CA GLY A 63 21.98 15.95 17.72
C GLY A 63 21.75 17.35 18.31
N THR A 64 22.34 18.41 17.71
CA THR A 64 22.24 19.79 18.21
C THR A 64 21.15 20.61 17.51
N SER A 65 20.71 20.17 16.33
CA SER A 65 19.65 20.81 15.56
C SER A 65 18.32 20.74 16.31
N PRO A 66 17.59 21.87 16.44
CA PRO A 66 16.27 21.89 17.09
C PRO A 66 15.24 20.96 16.44
N THR A 67 15.39 20.68 15.15
CA THR A 67 14.52 19.79 14.36
C THR A 67 15.07 18.37 14.24
N GLY A 68 16.29 18.12 14.73
CA GLY A 68 17.03 16.88 14.47
C GLY A 68 17.49 16.72 13.01
N LEU A 69 17.37 17.78 12.19
CA LEU A 69 17.73 17.77 10.77
C LEU A 69 18.75 18.87 10.45
N VAL A 70 19.63 18.60 9.50
CA VAL A 70 20.56 19.58 8.91
C VAL A 70 20.47 19.59 7.40
N ASP A 71 20.76 20.73 6.80
CA ASP A 71 20.92 20.87 5.35
C ASP A 71 22.14 20.07 4.88
N ALA A 72 21.95 19.16 3.92
CA ALA A 72 22.98 18.24 3.45
C ALA A 72 24.19 18.94 2.79
N THR A 73 24.01 20.18 2.31
CA THR A 73 25.04 20.95 1.62
C THR A 73 25.86 21.78 2.59
N SER A 74 25.21 22.42 3.57
CA SER A 74 25.83 23.41 4.46
C SER A 74 26.08 22.91 5.88
N GLY A 75 25.42 21.83 6.31
CA GLY A 75 25.45 21.34 7.70
C GLY A 75 24.71 22.25 8.69
N ALA A 76 24.06 23.31 8.23
CA ALA A 76 23.27 24.19 9.08
C ALA A 76 21.96 23.50 9.52
N ALA A 77 21.41 23.91 10.67
CA ALA A 77 20.11 23.43 11.14
C ALA A 77 19.03 23.61 10.05
N GLY A 78 18.34 22.52 9.73
CA GLY A 78 17.38 22.45 8.63
C GLY A 78 15.93 22.45 9.13
N VAL A 79 15.07 23.23 8.49
CA VAL A 79 13.62 23.19 8.72
C VAL A 79 12.96 22.53 7.51
N PRO A 80 12.25 21.40 7.69
CA PRO A 80 11.57 20.73 6.58
C PRO A 80 10.39 21.59 6.11
N ALA A 81 10.34 21.82 4.79
CA ALA A 81 9.29 22.61 4.14
C ALA A 81 8.53 21.79 3.10
N ILE A 82 9.16 20.79 2.50
CA ILE A 82 8.56 19.89 1.50
C ILE A 82 9.00 18.47 1.82
N ARG A 83 8.09 17.51 1.69
CA ARG A 83 8.39 16.11 1.51
C ARG A 83 8.25 15.80 0.02
N HIS A 84 9.33 15.36 -0.59
CA HIS A 84 9.33 14.86 -1.96
C HIS A 84 9.43 13.34 -1.89
N ALA A 85 8.51 12.62 -2.53
CA ALA A 85 8.54 11.17 -2.54
C ALA A 85 8.16 10.58 -3.90
N ILE A 86 8.74 9.44 -4.21
CA ILE A 86 8.40 8.59 -5.36
C ILE A 86 8.04 7.21 -4.83
N SER A 87 6.87 6.71 -5.19
CA SER A 87 6.34 5.43 -4.68
C SER A 87 5.99 4.48 -5.83
N GLN A 88 6.35 3.21 -5.69
CA GLN A 88 5.80 2.14 -6.51
C GLN A 88 4.57 1.54 -5.84
N LEU A 89 3.48 1.46 -6.60
CA LEU A 89 2.17 1.06 -6.13
C LEU A 89 1.70 -0.16 -6.91
N GLN A 90 1.06 -1.10 -6.22
CA GLN A 90 0.37 -2.22 -6.84
C GLN A 90 -0.98 -2.46 -6.18
N GLY A 91 -1.96 -2.87 -6.98
CA GLY A 91 -3.23 -3.34 -6.47
C GLY A 91 -4.13 -3.86 -7.55
N VAL A 92 -5.44 -3.72 -7.37
CA VAL A 92 -6.43 -4.34 -8.25
C VAL A 92 -7.56 -3.38 -8.63
N ALA A 93 -8.12 -3.60 -9.82
CA ALA A 93 -9.35 -2.97 -10.29
C ALA A 93 -10.31 -4.05 -10.81
N MET A 94 -11.60 -3.93 -10.51
CA MET A 94 -12.59 -4.92 -10.96
C MET A 94 -12.78 -4.89 -12.48
N LEU A 95 -13.02 -6.08 -13.05
CA LEU A 95 -13.45 -6.22 -14.43
C LEU A 95 -14.73 -5.41 -14.71
N GLY A 96 -14.71 -4.66 -15.81
CA GLY A 96 -15.78 -3.73 -16.20
C GLY A 96 -15.62 -2.32 -15.63
N SER A 97 -14.65 -2.08 -14.75
CA SER A 97 -14.29 -0.72 -14.32
C SER A 97 -13.61 0.05 -15.45
N LEU A 98 -13.51 1.38 -15.28
CA LEU A 98 -12.78 2.23 -16.20
C LEU A 98 -11.29 1.86 -16.30
N LEU A 99 -10.71 1.33 -15.21
CA LEU A 99 -9.33 0.84 -15.22
C LEU A 99 -9.19 -0.56 -15.83
N CYS A 100 -10.23 -1.40 -15.79
CA CYS A 100 -10.17 -2.77 -16.28
C CYS A 100 -11.38 -3.01 -17.22
N PRO A 101 -11.40 -2.37 -18.41
CA PRO A 101 -12.44 -2.62 -19.39
C PRO A 101 -12.42 -4.09 -19.82
N TYR A 102 -13.57 -4.65 -20.19
CA TYR A 102 -13.69 -6.05 -20.61
C TYR A 102 -12.71 -6.35 -21.75
N PRO A 103 -11.65 -7.16 -21.55
CA PRO A 103 -10.78 -7.53 -22.65
C PRO A 103 -11.55 -8.55 -23.50
N GLN A 104 -12.13 -8.07 -24.61
CA GLN A 104 -12.94 -8.91 -25.49
C GLN A 104 -12.09 -9.99 -26.18
N GLU A 105 -10.76 -9.79 -26.25
CA GLU A 105 -9.85 -10.71 -26.94
C GLU A 105 -9.15 -11.74 -26.04
N VAL A 106 -9.33 -11.69 -24.71
CA VAL A 106 -8.62 -12.59 -23.79
C VAL A 106 -9.62 -13.36 -22.94
N THR A 107 -9.58 -14.69 -23.00
CA THR A 107 -10.32 -15.57 -22.09
C THR A 107 -9.68 -15.51 -20.70
N VAL A 108 -9.74 -14.35 -20.05
CA VAL A 108 -9.28 -14.19 -18.67
C VAL A 108 -10.26 -14.89 -17.74
N GLY A 109 -9.78 -15.88 -17.02
CA GLY A 109 -10.54 -16.52 -15.93
C GLY A 109 -10.66 -15.63 -14.68
N THR A 110 -10.00 -14.47 -14.66
CA THR A 110 -9.95 -13.54 -13.52
C THR A 110 -11.13 -12.56 -13.55
N LYS A 111 -11.49 -12.03 -12.37
CA LYS A 111 -12.58 -11.03 -12.21
C LYS A 111 -12.04 -9.62 -11.99
N ASP A 112 -10.73 -9.46 -12.08
CA ASP A 112 -9.98 -8.25 -11.82
C ASP A 112 -8.79 -8.13 -12.77
N CYS A 113 -8.29 -6.91 -12.89
CA CYS A 113 -6.99 -6.60 -13.47
C CYS A 113 -6.07 -6.12 -12.34
N THR A 114 -4.78 -6.40 -12.47
CA THR A 114 -3.76 -5.80 -11.62
C THR A 114 -3.41 -4.41 -12.13
N VAL A 115 -3.31 -3.47 -11.22
CA VAL A 115 -2.89 -2.09 -11.51
C VAL A 115 -1.53 -1.89 -10.86
N ILE A 116 -0.57 -1.45 -11.64
CA ILE A 116 0.73 -0.99 -11.15
C ILE A 116 0.88 0.49 -11.46
N ALA A 117 1.48 1.25 -10.56
CA ALA A 117 1.69 2.68 -10.75
C ALA A 117 2.99 3.15 -10.14
N THR A 118 3.58 4.16 -10.76
CA THR A 118 4.65 4.96 -10.17
C THR A 118 4.08 6.34 -9.91
N GLY A 119 4.05 6.74 -8.64
CA GLY A 119 3.58 8.06 -8.21
C GLY A 119 4.72 8.93 -7.71
N THR A 120 4.54 10.23 -7.80
CA THR A 120 5.39 11.26 -7.20
C THR A 120 4.51 12.26 -6.46
N ASP A 121 4.92 12.64 -5.25
CA ASP A 121 4.30 13.71 -4.47
C ASP A 121 5.31 14.75 -3.99
N ASP A 122 4.84 16.01 -3.97
CA ASP A 122 5.52 17.14 -3.34
C ASP A 122 4.58 17.74 -2.28
N VAL A 123 4.66 17.23 -1.06
CA VAL A 123 3.79 17.63 0.05
C VAL A 123 4.42 18.74 0.88
N LYS A 124 3.72 19.85 1.03
CA LYS A 124 4.14 20.96 1.89
C LYS A 124 4.04 20.57 3.36
N LEU A 125 5.08 20.91 4.10
CA LEU A 125 5.21 20.69 5.53
C LEU A 125 5.20 22.03 6.26
N VAL A 126 4.49 22.10 7.39
CA VAL A 126 4.50 23.27 8.27
C VAL A 126 4.76 22.84 9.71
N ILE A 127 5.30 23.75 10.52
CA ILE A 127 5.42 23.55 11.96
C ILE A 127 4.14 24.07 12.61
N ASP A 128 3.44 23.20 13.33
CA ASP A 128 2.25 23.59 14.09
C ASP A 128 2.62 24.41 15.35
N LYS A 129 1.62 24.92 16.05
CA LYS A 129 1.81 25.71 17.28
C LYS A 129 2.47 24.94 18.44
N TYR A 130 2.57 23.61 18.34
CA TYR A 130 3.19 22.73 19.31
C TYR A 130 4.61 22.31 18.90
N GLY A 131 5.11 22.79 17.76
CA GLY A 131 6.44 22.45 17.24
C GLY A 131 6.48 21.17 16.40
N ASN A 132 5.34 20.56 16.07
CA ASN A 132 5.30 19.35 15.26
C ASN A 132 5.33 19.70 13.77
N VAL A 133 6.09 18.94 12.99
CA VAL A 133 6.04 19.00 11.52
C VAL A 133 4.80 18.24 11.06
N ILE A 134 3.88 18.93 10.38
CA ILE A 134 2.65 18.34 9.84
C ILE A 134 2.55 18.54 8.33
N PRO A 135 2.06 17.53 7.58
CA PRO A 135 1.76 17.69 6.17
C PRO A 135 0.52 18.56 5.98
N THR A 136 0.45 19.26 4.84
CA THR A 136 -0.67 20.13 4.48
C THR A 136 -1.26 19.72 3.14
N SER A 137 -0.70 20.18 2.03
CA SER A 137 -1.14 19.77 0.70
C SER A 137 0.02 19.70 -0.27
N GLY A 138 -0.18 18.94 -1.34
CA GLY A 138 0.85 18.70 -2.34
C GLY A 138 0.29 18.31 -3.68
N ALA A 139 1.08 18.53 -4.73
CA ALA A 139 0.79 17.93 -6.02
C ALA A 139 1.08 16.44 -5.96
N VAL A 140 0.26 15.63 -6.61
CA VAL A 140 0.51 14.22 -6.88
C VAL A 140 0.44 13.99 -8.37
N SER A 141 1.32 13.16 -8.92
CA SER A 141 1.31 12.80 -10.34
C SER A 141 2.03 11.49 -10.59
N GLY A 142 1.82 10.88 -11.75
CA GLY A 142 2.52 9.65 -12.07
C GLY A 142 2.01 8.95 -13.31
N THR A 143 2.46 7.72 -13.47
CA THR A 143 2.09 6.80 -14.55
C THR A 143 1.47 5.55 -13.97
N TYR A 144 0.60 4.90 -14.73
CA TYR A 144 0.05 3.60 -14.38
C TYR A 144 0.02 2.65 -15.58
N ALA A 145 0.00 1.36 -15.28
CA ALA A 145 -0.32 0.31 -16.22
C ALA A 145 -1.34 -0.64 -15.58
N VAL A 146 -2.23 -1.16 -16.41
CA VAL A 146 -3.18 -2.21 -16.03
C VAL A 146 -2.79 -3.45 -16.80
N VAL A 147 -2.61 -4.54 -16.06
CA VAL A 147 -2.15 -5.83 -16.58
C VAL A 147 -3.08 -6.95 -16.11
N VAL A 148 -3.20 -8.00 -16.91
CA VAL A 148 -3.95 -9.21 -16.56
C VAL A 148 -3.06 -10.43 -16.57
N GLN A 149 -3.40 -11.41 -15.73
CA GLN A 149 -2.69 -12.67 -15.73
C GLN A 149 -3.11 -13.50 -16.93
N LEU A 150 -2.14 -14.12 -17.59
CA LEU A 150 -2.35 -15.08 -18.67
C LEU A 150 -2.42 -16.50 -18.10
N ASP A 151 -1.61 -17.41 -18.61
CA ASP A 151 -1.71 -18.86 -18.43
C ASP A 151 -0.90 -19.40 -17.24
N ASN A 152 0.03 -18.60 -16.70
CA ASN A 152 0.86 -19.01 -15.57
C ASN A 152 0.36 -18.39 -14.25
N SER A 153 -0.47 -19.11 -13.50
CA SER A 153 -0.97 -18.63 -12.21
C SER A 153 0.12 -18.45 -11.14
N ALA A 154 1.34 -18.95 -11.36
CA ALA A 154 2.45 -18.76 -10.43
C ALA A 154 3.28 -17.50 -10.71
N ASP A 155 3.10 -16.87 -11.88
CA ASP A 155 3.81 -15.63 -12.24
C ASP A 155 3.03 -14.38 -11.79
N SER A 156 3.67 -13.22 -11.91
CA SER A 156 2.97 -11.94 -11.86
C SER A 156 2.11 -11.73 -13.11
N PRO A 157 1.08 -10.88 -13.10
CA PRO A 157 0.35 -10.50 -14.31
C PRO A 157 1.20 -9.62 -15.25
N GLU A 158 1.29 -9.94 -16.55
CA GLU A 158 2.12 -9.15 -17.48
C GLU A 158 1.43 -8.63 -18.75
N LEU A 159 0.26 -9.13 -19.14
CA LEU A 159 -0.36 -8.67 -20.40
C LEU A 159 -0.95 -7.27 -20.23
N PRO A 160 -0.43 -6.23 -20.91
CA PRO A 160 -0.96 -4.88 -20.80
C PRO A 160 -2.36 -4.78 -21.39
N VAL A 161 -3.30 -4.30 -20.58
CA VAL A 161 -4.65 -3.89 -20.98
C VAL A 161 -4.66 -2.42 -21.37
N GLN A 162 -4.04 -1.57 -20.54
CA GLN A 162 -3.90 -0.15 -20.82
C GLN A 162 -2.78 0.49 -20.00
N THR A 163 -2.38 1.69 -20.41
CA THR A 163 -1.39 2.54 -19.74
C THR A 163 -1.88 3.98 -19.73
N GLY A 164 -1.31 4.81 -18.87
CA GLY A 164 -1.65 6.22 -18.83
C GLY A 164 -0.94 7.00 -17.73
N THR A 165 -1.39 8.24 -17.56
CA THR A 165 -0.86 9.16 -16.53
C THR A 165 -1.96 9.65 -15.62
N PHE A 166 -1.60 10.03 -14.40
CA PHE A 166 -2.51 10.65 -13.44
C PHE A 166 -1.90 11.89 -12.81
N SER A 167 -2.75 12.80 -12.34
CA SER A 167 -2.35 13.98 -11.57
C SER A 167 -3.47 14.40 -10.62
N GLY A 168 -3.14 15.14 -9.57
CA GLY A 168 -4.10 15.67 -8.62
C GLY A 168 -3.45 16.50 -7.52
N VAL A 169 -4.26 16.86 -6.52
CA VAL A 169 -3.77 17.52 -5.30
C VAL A 169 -4.19 16.72 -4.08
N ILE A 170 -3.21 16.25 -3.32
CA ILE A 170 -3.44 15.62 -2.02
C ILE A 170 -3.56 16.69 -0.94
N ASN A 171 -4.53 16.54 -0.05
CA ASN A 171 -4.72 17.40 1.12
C ASN A 171 -4.81 16.54 2.37
N PHE A 172 -4.01 16.89 3.36
CA PHE A 172 -4.01 16.29 4.69
C PHE A 172 -4.76 17.21 5.63
N GLN A 173 -5.85 16.71 6.19
CA GLN A 173 -6.63 17.41 7.20
C GLN A 173 -6.80 16.49 8.40
N PRO A 174 -6.84 17.03 9.64
CA PRO A 174 -7.15 16.22 10.81
C PRO A 174 -8.50 15.48 10.64
N PRO A 175 -8.62 14.23 11.13
CA PRO A 175 -7.59 13.50 11.86
C PRO A 175 -6.49 12.94 10.95
N LEU A 176 -5.24 13.23 11.30
CA LEU A 176 -4.08 12.58 10.69
C LEU A 176 -4.05 11.10 11.12
N PRO A 177 -3.61 10.17 10.27
CA PRO A 177 -2.85 10.40 9.04
C PRO A 177 -3.66 10.13 7.74
N LEU A 178 -4.82 10.78 7.60
CA LEU A 178 -5.63 10.73 6.38
C LEU A 178 -5.21 11.80 5.37
N GLY A 179 -5.11 11.41 4.11
CA GLY A 179 -4.98 12.31 2.96
C GLY A 179 -6.13 12.12 1.98
N PHE A 180 -6.53 13.20 1.32
CA PHE A 180 -7.60 13.19 0.32
C PHE A 180 -7.09 13.80 -0.97
N VAL A 181 -7.15 13.04 -2.06
CA VAL A 181 -6.90 13.54 -3.41
C VAL A 181 -8.22 14.01 -3.99
N SER A 182 -8.30 15.29 -4.31
CA SER A 182 -9.45 15.89 -4.98
C SER A 182 -9.05 16.53 -6.30
N GLY A 183 -10.00 16.58 -7.24
CA GLY A 183 -9.72 17.06 -8.60
C GLY A 183 -8.68 16.21 -9.33
N GLY A 184 -8.57 14.93 -8.95
CA GLY A 184 -7.68 13.99 -9.61
C GLY A 184 -8.15 13.77 -11.05
N THR A 185 -7.20 13.68 -11.95
CA THR A 185 -7.46 13.34 -13.35
C THR A 185 -6.49 12.29 -13.80
N PHE A 186 -6.97 11.37 -14.63
CA PHE A 186 -6.10 10.46 -15.35
C PHE A 186 -6.43 10.43 -16.84
N THR A 187 -5.46 10.02 -17.62
CA THR A 187 -5.52 9.90 -19.07
C THR A 187 -5.17 8.47 -19.47
N ILE A 188 -5.65 8.04 -20.63
CA ILE A 188 -5.30 6.73 -21.20
C ILE A 188 -4.49 6.98 -22.47
N ASP A 189 -3.32 6.32 -22.54
CA ASP A 189 -2.43 6.44 -23.69
C ASP A 189 -3.12 5.93 -24.96
N GLY A 190 -2.97 6.67 -26.06
CA GLY A 190 -3.64 6.37 -27.33
C GLY A 190 -5.09 6.85 -27.43
N MET A 191 -5.64 7.53 -26.42
CA MET A 191 -6.94 8.20 -26.48
C MET A 191 -6.83 9.73 -26.31
N PRO A 192 -6.50 10.49 -27.38
CA PRO A 192 -6.31 11.94 -27.30
C PRO A 192 -7.55 12.67 -26.79
N GLY A 193 -7.36 13.55 -25.81
CA GLY A 193 -8.42 14.37 -25.21
C GLY A 193 -9.30 13.62 -24.20
N ALA A 194 -9.06 12.33 -23.96
CA ALA A 194 -9.73 11.57 -22.92
C ALA A 194 -9.08 11.85 -21.57
N THR A 195 -9.79 12.60 -20.72
CA THR A 195 -9.41 12.86 -19.33
C THR A 195 -10.56 12.43 -18.44
N PHE A 196 -10.26 11.60 -17.45
CA PHE A 196 -11.25 11.03 -16.55
C PHE A 196 -11.00 11.51 -15.13
N PRO A 197 -12.03 11.96 -14.41
CA PRO A 197 -11.88 12.38 -13.03
C PRO A 197 -11.67 11.17 -12.12
N PHE A 198 -10.99 11.39 -11.00
CA PHE A 198 -11.00 10.48 -9.86
C PHE A 198 -10.87 11.24 -8.54
N ASN A 199 -11.32 10.62 -7.46
CA ASN A 199 -10.97 11.00 -6.10
C ASN A 199 -10.23 9.85 -5.44
N ALA A 200 -9.39 10.13 -4.45
CA ALA A 200 -8.75 9.08 -3.68
C ALA A 200 -8.61 9.40 -2.20
N VAL A 201 -8.64 8.36 -1.37
CA VAL A 201 -8.28 8.43 0.04
C VAL A 201 -6.94 7.75 0.25
N PHE A 202 -5.99 8.50 0.80
CA PHE A 202 -4.69 8.02 1.24
C PHE A 202 -4.77 7.64 2.71
N ARG A 203 -4.43 6.39 3.02
CA ARG A 203 -4.40 5.87 4.39
C ARG A 203 -2.99 5.43 4.74
N GLN A 204 -2.32 6.22 5.57
CA GLN A 204 -1.04 5.82 6.13
C GLN A 204 -1.25 4.91 7.35
N PRO A 205 -0.57 3.76 7.41
CA PRO A 205 -0.64 2.88 8.56
C PRO A 205 0.08 3.49 9.76
N PHE A 206 -0.45 3.28 10.95
CA PHE A 206 0.18 3.70 12.20
C PHE A 206 0.03 2.66 13.30
N ARG A 207 0.92 2.73 14.29
CA ARG A 207 0.79 1.96 15.53
C ARG A 207 -0.20 2.63 16.45
N ASN A 208 -1.15 1.88 16.99
CA ASN A 208 -2.00 2.36 18.07
C ASN A 208 -1.37 1.98 19.40
N ASN A 209 -0.86 2.97 20.15
CA ASN A 209 -0.22 2.76 21.45
C ASN A 209 -1.19 2.26 22.54
N GLU A 210 -2.50 2.49 22.40
CA GLU A 210 -3.54 1.97 23.30
C GLU A 210 -3.94 0.53 22.96
N LYS A 211 -3.77 0.14 21.69
CA LYS A 211 -3.97 -1.22 21.18
C LYS A 211 -2.64 -1.88 20.81
N ALA A 212 -1.56 -1.59 21.53
CA ALA A 212 -0.26 -2.23 21.36
C ALA A 212 -0.32 -3.71 21.82
N GLY A 213 -1.17 -4.49 21.15
CA GLY A 213 -1.19 -5.92 21.17
C GLY A 213 -0.13 -6.38 20.20
N VAL A 214 0.97 -6.88 20.75
CA VAL A 214 1.91 -7.77 20.06
C VAL A 214 1.10 -8.75 19.21
N VAL A 215 1.35 -8.84 17.90
CA VAL A 215 0.92 -10.01 17.14
C VAL A 215 1.71 -11.18 17.74
N THR A 216 1.08 -11.88 18.66
CA THR A 216 1.71 -12.97 19.41
C THR A 216 1.90 -14.16 18.49
N GLN A 217 3.04 -14.24 17.81
CA GLN A 217 3.56 -15.55 17.47
C GLN A 217 4.03 -16.20 18.78
N ARG A 218 3.13 -16.96 19.41
CA ARG A 218 3.38 -17.78 20.62
C ARG A 218 3.80 -17.01 21.88
N GLY A 219 3.00 -16.03 22.31
CA GLY A 219 2.89 -15.64 23.72
C GLY A 219 4.16 -15.13 24.42
N ARG A 220 5.05 -14.39 23.74
CA ARG A 220 6.15 -13.66 24.40
C ARG A 220 6.10 -12.18 24.08
N ASN A 221 6.08 -11.37 25.13
CA ASN A 221 6.27 -9.92 25.08
C ASN A 221 7.71 -9.63 24.66
N VAL A 222 7.91 -8.93 23.54
CA VAL A 222 9.23 -8.44 23.11
C VAL A 222 9.22 -6.92 23.23
N THR A 223 10.28 -6.37 23.82
CA THR A 223 10.52 -4.93 23.90
C THR A 223 10.81 -4.41 22.49
N ASP A 224 9.91 -3.59 21.95
CA ASP A 224 9.96 -3.02 20.61
C ASP A 224 11.30 -2.33 20.33
N SER A 225 12.19 -2.98 19.57
CA SER A 225 13.24 -2.26 18.86
C SER A 225 12.71 -1.89 17.48
N LYS A 226 12.83 -0.61 17.10
CA LYS A 226 12.55 -0.12 15.73
C LYS A 226 13.39 -0.83 14.65
N THR A 227 14.40 -1.60 15.06
CA THR A 227 15.28 -2.39 14.20
C THR A 227 15.11 -3.90 14.38
N ASP A 228 14.12 -4.35 15.19
CA ASP A 228 13.82 -5.78 15.26
C ASP A 228 13.23 -6.23 13.91
N SER A 229 13.82 -7.27 13.34
CA SER A 229 13.28 -7.98 12.18
C SER A 229 11.80 -8.38 12.30
N LYS A 230 11.28 -8.47 13.54
CA LYS A 230 9.88 -8.75 13.84
C LYS A 230 8.98 -7.53 13.80
N ALA A 231 9.53 -6.32 13.95
CA ALA A 231 8.77 -5.08 14.04
C ALA A 231 7.92 -4.81 12.79
N ARG A 232 8.36 -5.34 11.63
CA ARG A 232 7.58 -5.28 10.40
C ARG A 232 6.26 -6.03 10.50
N PHE A 233 6.17 -7.10 11.30
CA PHE A 233 4.95 -7.90 11.47
C PHE A 233 4.04 -7.43 12.61
N ASP A 234 4.38 -6.33 13.29
CA ASP A 234 3.56 -5.81 14.37
C ASP A 234 2.21 -5.30 13.87
N ALA A 235 1.24 -5.25 14.79
CA ALA A 235 -0.07 -4.70 14.51
C ALA A 235 0.04 -3.23 14.09
N ALA A 236 -0.60 -2.91 12.97
CA ALA A 236 -0.72 -1.56 12.44
C ALA A 236 -2.17 -1.35 12.03
N TYR A 237 -2.60 -0.08 11.98
CA TYR A 237 -3.98 0.27 11.72
C TYR A 237 -4.07 1.37 10.65
N TYR A 238 -5.10 1.29 9.82
CA TYR A 238 -5.61 2.42 9.07
C TYR A 238 -6.67 3.14 9.89
N LEU A 239 -6.69 4.46 9.79
CA LEU A 239 -7.82 5.26 10.24
C LEU A 239 -8.88 5.23 9.13
N LEU A 240 -10.12 4.89 9.47
CA LEU A 240 -11.25 4.92 8.56
C LEU A 240 -11.98 6.27 8.63
N ASP A 241 -12.80 6.56 7.62
CA ASP A 241 -13.50 7.85 7.49
C ASP A 241 -14.51 8.11 8.63
N ASN A 242 -15.01 7.03 9.24
CA ASN A 242 -15.87 7.06 10.41
C ASN A 242 -15.11 7.19 11.75
N GLY A 243 -13.77 7.31 11.69
CA GLY A 243 -12.89 7.39 12.86
C GLY A 243 -12.55 6.03 13.47
N GLU A 244 -13.07 4.93 12.94
CA GLU A 244 -12.72 3.58 13.41
C GLU A 244 -11.32 3.17 12.93
N LEU A 245 -10.75 2.20 13.64
CA LEU A 245 -9.44 1.64 13.31
C LEU A 245 -9.62 0.29 12.65
N GLN A 246 -9.11 0.16 11.43
CA GLN A 246 -9.01 -1.11 10.72
C GLN A 246 -7.59 -1.64 10.86
N GLU A 247 -7.41 -2.87 11.35
CA GLU A 247 -6.10 -3.50 11.34
C GLU A 247 -5.62 -3.74 9.90
N VAL A 248 -4.34 -3.48 9.65
CA VAL A 248 -3.67 -3.74 8.37
C VAL A 248 -3.54 -5.24 8.20
N ARG A 249 -4.19 -5.78 7.18
CA ARG A 249 -4.22 -7.22 6.95
C ARG A 249 -2.89 -7.75 6.40
N PRO A 250 -2.66 -9.07 6.46
CA PRO A 250 -1.47 -9.68 5.87
C PRO A 250 -1.31 -9.42 4.37
N ASP A 251 -2.41 -9.34 3.61
CA ASP A 251 -2.41 -8.99 2.18
C ASP A 251 -2.14 -7.51 1.94
N GLU A 252 -2.20 -6.64 2.94
CA GLU A 252 -1.95 -5.19 2.80
C GLU A 252 -0.53 -4.84 3.26
N ARG A 253 0.43 -5.75 3.04
CA ARG A 253 1.80 -5.64 3.52
C ARG A 253 2.83 -5.93 2.41
N ALA A 254 3.90 -5.14 2.37
CA ALA A 254 5.03 -5.34 1.47
C ALA A 254 6.22 -5.90 2.25
N VAL A 255 6.59 -7.16 1.96
CA VAL A 255 7.68 -7.88 2.68
C VAL A 255 7.47 -7.84 4.21
N GLY A 256 6.20 -7.87 4.64
CA GLY A 256 5.78 -7.81 6.03
C GLY A 256 5.46 -6.40 6.53
N TRP A 257 6.02 -5.33 5.96
CA TRP A 257 5.74 -3.96 6.40
C TRP A 257 4.31 -3.54 6.05
N PRO A 258 3.57 -2.87 6.97
CA PRO A 258 2.28 -2.30 6.63
C PRO A 258 2.48 -1.21 5.57
N THR A 259 1.73 -1.30 4.47
CA THR A 259 1.86 -0.38 3.35
C THR A 259 0.88 0.78 3.49
N VAL A 260 1.15 1.89 2.83
CA VAL A 260 0.11 2.88 2.54
C VAL A 260 -0.97 2.25 1.66
N ARG A 261 -2.24 2.60 1.90
CA ARG A 261 -3.38 2.23 1.04
C ARG A 261 -3.98 3.45 0.36
N PHE A 262 -4.07 3.41 -0.97
CA PHE A 262 -4.78 4.37 -1.80
C PHE A 262 -6.11 3.78 -2.25
N GLU A 263 -7.22 4.40 -1.86
CA GLU A 263 -8.57 4.02 -2.25
C GLU A 263 -9.09 4.99 -3.31
N ILE A 264 -9.08 4.56 -4.57
CA ILE A 264 -9.45 5.39 -5.72
C ILE A 264 -10.90 5.13 -6.08
N THR A 265 -11.63 6.19 -6.44
CA THR A 265 -12.99 6.14 -7.00
C THR A 265 -13.07 7.00 -8.25
N PHE A 266 -13.65 6.44 -9.32
CA PHE A 266 -13.87 7.08 -10.63
C PHE A 266 -15.29 7.63 -10.79
#